data_AF-A0A1F9VPZ3-F1
#
_entry.id   AF-A0A1F9VPZ3-F1
#
_cell.length_a   1.000
_cell.length_b   1.000
_cell.length_c   1.000
_cell.angle_alpha   90.00
_cell.angle_beta   90.00
_cell.angle_gamma   90.00
#
_symmetry.space_group_name_H-M   'P 1'
#
loop_
_entity.id
_entity.type
_entity.pdbx_description
1 polymer ?
#
loop_
_entity_poly.entity_id
_entity_poly.type
_entity_poly.pdbx_seq_one_letter_code
_entity_poly.pdbx_strand_id
1 'polypeptide(L)'
;MKLEWKQILIAFILGVLLAGGLGALALKYNAHRRWGGEPGYARMVERFNKKLDLTAEQSAKVAAILEEKRKKIKALRGEFGPRFEEIRNSARAEIRGVLDDRQREKFDKLQAKDSRWKKRRPDGE
;
A
#
# COMPACT_ATOMS: atom_id res chain seq x y z
N MET A 1 -20.68 -37.59 -37.35
CA MET A 1 -19.68 -37.84 -36.28
C MET A 1 -20.43 -37.93 -34.96
N LYS A 2 -20.59 -39.13 -34.40
CA LYS A 2 -21.20 -39.30 -33.07
C LYS A 2 -20.14 -38.92 -32.04
N LEU A 3 -20.30 -37.76 -31.42
CA LEU A 3 -19.45 -37.34 -30.31
C LEU A 3 -19.79 -38.21 -29.11
N GLU A 4 -18.86 -39.10 -28.77
CA GLU A 4 -18.96 -39.91 -27.56
C GLU A 4 -18.97 -38.96 -26.35
N TRP A 5 -19.92 -39.15 -25.43
CA TRP A 5 -20.07 -38.33 -24.21
C TRP A 5 -18.78 -38.13 -23.40
N LYS A 6 -17.83 -39.06 -23.51
CA LYS A 6 -16.48 -38.97 -22.95
C LYS A 6 -15.67 -37.80 -23.53
N GLN A 7 -15.81 -37.49 -24.82
CA GLN A 7 -15.15 -36.36 -25.47
C GLN A 7 -15.74 -35.02 -25.01
N ILE A 8 -17.05 -34.99 -24.73
CA ILE A 8 -17.74 -33.83 -24.16
C ILE A 8 -17.25 -33.56 -22.73
N LEU A 9 -17.10 -34.62 -21.92
CA LEU A 9 -16.54 -34.53 -20.57
C LEU A 9 -15.10 -34.03 -20.56
N ILE A 10 -14.25 -34.50 -21.47
CA ILE A 10 -12.85 -34.04 -21.59
C ILE A 10 -12.78 -32.57 -22.01
N ALA A 11 -13.58 -32.17 -23.00
CA ALA A 11 -13.66 -30.76 -23.43
C ALA A 11 -14.18 -29.85 -22.30
N PHE A 12 -15.13 -30.32 -21.49
CA PHE A 12 -15.65 -29.60 -20.34
C PHE A 12 -14.57 -29.41 -19.26
N ILE A 13 -13.83 -30.46 -18.91
CA ILE A 13 -12.76 -30.39 -17.91
C ILE A 13 -11.63 -29.46 -18.39
N LEU A 14 -11.23 -29.56 -19.66
CA LEU A 14 -10.23 -28.66 -20.26
C LEU A 14 -10.73 -27.21 -20.28
N GLY A 15 -12.00 -26.99 -20.57
CA GLY A 15 -12.65 -25.68 -20.51
C GLY A 15 -12.64 -25.09 -19.10
N VAL A 16 -12.93 -25.89 -18.07
CA VAL A 16 -12.89 -25.47 -16.66
C VAL A 16 -11.46 -25.16 -16.20
N LEU A 17 -10.48 -25.95 -16.60
CA LEU A 17 -9.07 -25.71 -16.27
C LEU A 17 -8.51 -24.45 -16.94
N LEU A 18 -8.83 -24.24 -18.22
CA LEU A 18 -8.43 -23.04 -18.96
C LEU A 18 -9.16 -21.78 -18.43
N ALA A 19 -10.46 -21.88 -18.15
CA ALA A 19 -11.24 -20.79 -17.55
C ALA A 19 -10.78 -20.47 -16.12
N GLY A 20 -10.43 -21.48 -15.32
CA GLY A 20 -9.86 -21.30 -13.97
C GLY A 20 -8.48 -20.63 -13.99
N GLY A 21 -7.61 -21.02 -14.93
CA GLY A 21 -6.30 -20.39 -15.13
C GLY A 21 -6.40 -18.93 -15.59
N LEU A 22 -7.27 -18.64 -16.56
CA LEU A 22 -7.54 -17.28 -17.03
C LEU A 22 -8.24 -16.43 -15.97
N GLY A 23 -9.18 -17.01 -15.21
CA GLY A 23 -9.86 -16.34 -14.10
C GLY A 23 -8.90 -15.96 -12.97
N ALA A 24 -7.98 -16.86 -12.59
CA ALA A 24 -6.95 -16.58 -11.59
C ALA A 24 -5.96 -15.49 -12.07
N LEU A 25 -5.56 -15.51 -13.34
CA LEU A 25 -4.72 -14.47 -13.94
C LEU A 25 -5.44 -13.13 -14.02
N ALA A 26 -6.71 -13.10 -14.43
CA ALA A 26 -7.52 -11.89 -14.50
C ALA A 26 -7.78 -11.30 -13.10
N LEU A 27 -8.00 -12.13 -12.08
CA LEU A 27 -8.11 -11.69 -10.69
C LEU A 27 -6.79 -11.15 -10.16
N LYS A 28 -5.65 -11.78 -10.47
CA LYS A 28 -4.32 -11.30 -10.06
C LYS A 28 -3.94 -9.99 -10.77
N TYR A 29 -4.26 -9.88 -12.06
CA TYR A 29 -4.04 -8.66 -12.86
C TYR A 29 -4.96 -7.51 -12.42
N ASN A 30 -6.25 -7.79 -12.15
CA ASN A 30 -7.18 -6.80 -11.62
C ASN A 30 -6.92 -6.46 -10.15
N ALA A 31 -6.39 -7.37 -9.34
CA ALA A 31 -5.90 -7.06 -8.00
C ALA A 31 -4.72 -6.10 -8.06
N HIS A 32 -3.76 -6.32 -8.96
CA HIS A 32 -2.66 -5.37 -9.19
C HIS A 32 -3.13 -3.99 -9.67
N ARG A 33 -4.15 -3.91 -10.54
CA ARG A 33 -4.71 -2.62 -11.00
C ARG A 33 -5.64 -1.95 -9.98
N ARG A 34 -6.40 -2.71 -9.20
CA ARG A 34 -7.27 -2.18 -8.13
C ARG A 34 -6.49 -1.79 -6.88
N TRP A 35 -5.31 -2.38 -6.65
CA TRP A 35 -4.43 -2.08 -5.52
C TRP A 35 -3.28 -1.16 -5.94
N GLY A 36 -3.58 -0.11 -6.69
CA GLY A 36 -2.69 1.04 -6.89
C GLY A 36 -2.49 1.85 -5.60
N GLY A 37 -2.18 1.18 -4.49
CA GLY A 37 -1.76 1.78 -3.23
C GLY A 37 -0.25 1.69 -3.10
N GLU A 38 0.33 2.62 -2.34
CA GLU A 38 1.75 2.68 -1.97
C GLU A 38 2.44 1.30 -1.99
N PRO A 39 3.65 1.18 -2.58
CA PRO A 39 4.38 -0.09 -2.76
C PRO A 39 4.48 -0.97 -1.51
N GLY A 40 4.27 -0.44 -0.30
CA GLY A 40 4.25 -1.19 0.95
C GLY A 40 3.11 -2.21 1.10
N TYR A 41 1.86 -1.87 0.72
CA TYR A 41 0.70 -2.73 1.00
C TYR A 41 0.62 -3.93 0.05
N ALA A 42 0.86 -3.71 -1.24
CA ALA A 42 0.94 -4.80 -2.21
C ALA A 42 2.05 -5.81 -1.84
N ARG A 43 3.22 -5.31 -1.42
CA ARG A 43 4.32 -6.15 -0.90
C ARG A 43 3.92 -6.90 0.37
N MET A 44 3.06 -6.33 1.21
CA MET A 44 2.59 -7.02 2.42
C MET A 44 1.67 -8.19 2.10
N VAL A 45 0.74 -8.03 1.16
CA VAL A 45 -0.12 -9.13 0.69
C VAL A 45 0.73 -10.21 0.04
N GLU A 46 1.68 -9.84 -0.84
CA GLU A 46 2.60 -10.79 -1.47
C GLU A 46 3.41 -11.58 -0.43
N ARG A 47 3.92 -10.89 0.60
CA ARG A 47 4.62 -11.52 1.71
C ARG A 47 3.73 -12.51 2.47
N PHE A 48 2.47 -12.17 2.71
CA PHE A 48 1.54 -13.08 3.39
C PHE A 48 1.17 -14.27 2.52
N ASN A 49 0.95 -14.07 1.22
CA ASN A 49 0.75 -15.17 0.28
C ASN A 49 1.92 -16.15 0.30
N LYS A 50 3.17 -15.65 0.29
CA LYS A 50 4.36 -16.49 0.29
C LYS A 50 4.66 -17.17 1.63
N LYS A 51 4.33 -16.53 2.76
CA LYS A 51 4.69 -17.03 4.10
C LYS A 51 3.62 -17.91 4.73
N LEU A 52 2.37 -17.77 4.30
CA LEU A 52 1.22 -18.46 4.87
C LEU A 52 0.54 -19.40 3.86
N ASP A 53 1.11 -19.54 2.67
CA ASP A 53 0.59 -20.36 1.56
C ASP A 53 -0.90 -20.15 1.32
N LEU A 54 -1.30 -18.87 1.27
CA LEU A 54 -2.71 -18.50 1.16
C LEU A 54 -3.30 -19.00 -0.15
N THR A 55 -4.47 -19.62 -0.06
CA THR A 55 -5.31 -19.89 -1.23
C THR A 55 -5.76 -18.59 -1.91
N ALA A 56 -6.21 -18.68 -3.16
CA ALA A 56 -6.68 -17.50 -3.90
C ALA A 56 -7.82 -16.76 -3.17
N GLU A 57 -8.73 -17.50 -2.55
CA GLU A 57 -9.84 -16.91 -1.78
C GLU A 57 -9.35 -16.21 -0.50
N GLN A 58 -8.42 -16.83 0.24
CA GLN A 58 -7.84 -16.23 1.44
C GLN A 58 -7.04 -14.97 1.10
N SER A 59 -6.24 -15.00 0.03
CA SER A 59 -5.48 -13.85 -0.48
C SER A 59 -6.40 -12.66 -0.80
N ALA A 60 -7.53 -12.92 -1.48
CA ALA A 60 -8.52 -11.89 -1.80
C ALA A 60 -9.14 -11.28 -0.53
N LYS A 61 -9.49 -12.11 0.47
CA LYS A 61 -10.02 -11.63 1.76
C LYS A 61 -8.99 -10.82 2.54
N VAL A 62 -7.76 -11.30 2.64
CA VAL A 62 -6.66 -10.61 3.33
C VAL A 62 -6.43 -9.23 2.72
N ALA A 63 -6.41 -9.14 1.41
CA ALA A 63 -6.20 -7.86 0.75
C ALA A 63 -7.36 -6.89 0.93
N ALA A 64 -8.61 -7.37 0.91
CA ALA A 64 -9.76 -6.53 1.21
C ALA A 64 -9.70 -5.95 2.64
N ILE A 65 -9.30 -6.78 3.62
CA ILE A 65 -9.07 -6.34 5.00
C ILE A 65 -7.99 -5.25 5.05
N LEU A 66 -6.84 -5.50 4.42
CA LEU A 66 -5.72 -4.57 4.43
C LEU A 66 -6.04 -3.24 3.73
N GLU A 67 -6.82 -3.27 2.65
CA GLU A 67 -7.28 -2.07 1.96
C GLU A 67 -8.24 -1.25 2.83
N GLU A 68 -9.17 -1.89 3.54
CA GLU A 68 -10.05 -1.23 4.51
C GLU A 68 -9.24 -0.55 5.62
N LYS A 69 -8.22 -1.24 6.18
CA LYS A 69 -7.35 -0.65 7.21
C LYS A 69 -6.48 0.47 6.65
N ARG A 70 -5.97 0.34 5.42
CA ARG A 70 -5.21 1.41 4.74
C ARG A 70 -6.03 2.69 4.68
N LYS A 71 -7.31 2.62 4.29
CA LYS A 71 -8.19 3.79 4.23
C LYS A 71 -8.37 4.45 5.59
N LYS A 72 -8.57 3.66 6.65
CA LYS A 72 -8.67 4.16 8.03
C LYS A 72 -7.39 4.85 8.48
N ILE A 73 -6.22 4.25 8.20
CA ILE A 73 -4.92 4.86 8.52
C ILE A 73 -4.70 6.16 7.72
N LYS A 74 -5.07 6.20 6.42
CA LYS A 74 -4.98 7.41 5.59
C LYS A 74 -5.87 8.53 6.15
N ALA A 75 -7.08 8.21 6.58
CA ALA A 75 -7.98 9.16 7.24
C ALA A 75 -7.38 9.70 8.54
N LEU A 76 -6.89 8.82 9.43
CA LEU A 76 -6.23 9.23 10.68
C LEU A 76 -5.00 10.10 10.42
N ARG A 77 -4.18 9.76 9.41
CA ARG A 77 -3.03 10.59 9.03
C ARG A 77 -3.47 11.98 8.57
N GLY A 78 -4.57 12.08 7.82
CA GLY A 78 -5.14 13.38 7.40
C GLY A 78 -5.66 14.20 8.56
N GLU A 79 -6.28 13.57 9.56
CA GLU A 79 -6.82 14.25 10.74
C GLU A 79 -5.73 14.72 11.71
N PHE A 80 -4.79 13.83 12.04
CA PHE A 80 -3.76 14.10 13.07
C PHE A 80 -2.48 14.71 12.51
N GLY A 81 -2.19 14.54 11.21
CA GLY A 81 -1.01 15.09 10.56
C GLY A 81 -0.81 16.59 10.79
N PRO A 82 -1.84 17.44 10.57
CA PRO A 82 -1.74 18.88 10.83
C PRO A 82 -1.42 19.20 12.30
N ARG A 83 -2.04 18.49 13.26
CA ARG A 83 -1.80 18.69 14.69
C ARG A 83 -0.36 18.32 15.07
N PHE A 84 0.19 17.26 14.49
CA PHE A 84 1.59 16.89 14.69
C PHE A 84 2.54 17.96 14.12
N GLU A 85 2.27 18.50 12.93
CA GLU A 85 3.10 19.57 12.37
C GLU A 85 3.00 20.87 13.18
N GLU A 86 1.83 21.20 13.73
CA GLU A 86 1.65 22.33 14.65
C GLU A 86 2.53 22.18 15.90
N ILE A 87 2.46 21.03 16.58
CA ILE A 87 3.29 20.74 17.76
C ILE A 87 4.79 20.83 17.40
N ARG A 88 5.20 20.26 16.26
CA ARG A 88 6.60 20.35 15.81
C ARG A 88 7.00 21.80 15.57
N ASN A 89 6.15 22.61 14.93
CA ASN A 89 6.46 24.00 14.65
C ASN A 89 6.52 24.85 15.91
N SER A 90 5.63 24.62 16.89
CA SER A 90 5.71 25.26 18.22
C SER A 90 7.03 24.93 18.90
N ALA A 91 7.37 23.64 19.01
CA ALA A 91 8.63 23.21 19.62
C ALA A 91 9.85 23.81 18.91
N ARG A 92 9.82 23.94 17.58
CA ARG A 92 10.89 24.58 16.81
C ARG A 92 11.02 26.07 17.13
N ALA A 93 9.90 26.78 17.32
CA ALA A 93 9.90 28.19 17.69
C ALA A 93 10.44 28.40 19.11
N GLU A 94 9.99 27.57 20.07
CA GLU A 94 10.47 27.58 21.45
C GLU A 94 11.97 27.29 21.53
N ILE A 95 12.44 26.24 20.84
CA ILE A 95 13.87 25.92 20.75
C ILE A 95 14.63 27.11 20.16
N ARG A 96 14.16 27.70 19.06
CA ARG A 96 14.82 28.86 18.45
C ARG A 96 14.93 30.05 19.41
N GLY A 97 13.93 30.25 20.27
CA GLY A 97 13.87 31.35 21.24
C GLY A 97 14.96 31.30 22.32
N VAL A 98 15.49 30.11 22.64
CA VAL A 98 16.53 29.95 23.67
C VAL A 98 17.96 29.92 23.12
N LEU A 99 18.13 29.98 21.80
CA LEU A 99 19.45 29.93 21.14
C LEU A 99 20.07 31.32 20.98
N ASP A 100 21.40 31.39 21.02
CA ASP A 100 22.15 32.58 20.60
C ASP A 100 22.14 32.78 19.07
N ASP A 101 22.61 33.92 18.57
CA ASP A 101 22.60 34.24 17.13
C ASP A 101 23.31 33.20 16.26
N ARG A 102 24.48 32.73 16.70
CA ARG A 102 25.28 31.76 15.94
C ARG A 102 24.57 30.40 15.90
N GLN A 103 23.94 30.01 17.00
CA GLN A 103 23.18 28.78 17.14
C GLN A 103 21.89 28.83 16.31
N ARG A 104 21.18 29.97 16.29
CA ARG A 104 19.98 30.20 15.46
C ARG A 104 20.27 29.99 13.98
N GLU A 105 21.36 30.54 13.46
CA GLU A 105 21.75 30.38 12.06
C GLU A 105 22.02 28.90 11.71
N LYS A 106 22.70 28.17 12.62
CA LYS A 106 22.96 26.74 12.44
C LYS A 106 21.66 25.92 12.50
N PHE A 107 20.76 26.26 13.42
CA PHE A 107 19.46 25.60 13.57
C PHE A 107 18.59 25.78 12.30
N ASP A 108 18.53 26.97 11.72
CA ASP A 108 17.77 27.21 10.49
C ASP A 108 18.28 26.38 9.31
N LYS A 109 19.61 26.24 9.19
CA LYS A 109 20.22 25.40 8.15
C LYS A 109 19.85 23.91 8.32
N LEU A 110 19.77 23.42 9.55
CA LEU A 110 19.33 22.04 9.83
C LEU A 110 17.86 21.85 9.44
N GLN A 111 17.02 22.81 9.79
CA GLN A 111 15.58 22.80 9.52
C GLN A 111 15.27 22.88 8.02
N ALA A 112 16.02 23.70 7.27
CA ALA A 112 15.91 23.81 5.83
C ALA A 112 16.35 22.54 5.09
N LYS A 113 17.29 21.76 5.66
CA LYS A 113 17.64 20.43 5.12
C LYS A 113 16.48 19.47 5.34
N ASP A 114 15.95 19.39 6.56
CA ASP A 114 14.83 18.49 6.91
C ASP A 114 13.59 18.73 6.02
N SER A 115 13.22 19.99 5.77
CA SER A 115 12.09 20.33 4.89
C SER A 115 12.31 19.90 3.44
N ARG A 116 13.55 20.00 2.92
CA ARG A 116 13.90 19.49 1.58
C ARG A 116 13.82 17.98 1.51
N TRP A 117 14.21 17.27 2.57
CA TRP A 117 14.06 15.81 2.64
C TRP A 117 12.59 15.39 2.66
N LYS A 118 11.74 16.08 3.43
CA LYS A 118 10.28 15.87 3.41
C LYS A 118 9.70 16.12 2.02
N LYS A 119 10.06 17.22 1.35
CA LYS A 119 9.53 17.54 -0.01
C LYS A 119 9.99 16.55 -1.10
N ARG A 120 11.12 15.87 -0.91
CA ARG A 120 11.66 14.85 -1.84
C ARG A 120 11.05 13.46 -1.65
N ARG A 121 10.41 13.20 -0.51
CA ARG A 121 9.57 12.02 -0.32
C ARG A 121 8.14 12.49 -0.55
N PRO A 122 7.56 12.31 -1.75
CA PRO A 122 6.12 12.40 -1.84
C PRO A 122 5.63 11.30 -0.91
N ASP A 123 5.08 11.67 0.24
CA ASP A 123 4.26 10.75 1.04
C ASP A 123 3.29 10.15 0.02
N GLY A 124 3.37 8.83 -0.20
CA GLY A 124 2.82 8.23 -1.40
C GLY A 124 1.33 8.51 -1.49
N GLU A 125 0.98 9.44 -2.38
CA GLU A 125 -0.40 9.83 -2.67
C GLU A 125 -1.18 8.68 -3.32
#